data_AF-A0A956K9L5-F1
#
_entry.id   AF-A0A956K9L5-F1
#
_cell.length_a   1.000
_cell.length_b   1.000
_cell.length_c   1.000
_cell.angle_alpha   90.00
_cell.angle_beta   90.00
_cell.angle_gamma   90.00
#
_symmetry.space_group_name_H-M   'P 1'
#
loop_
_entity.id
_entity.type
_entity.pdbx_description
1 polymer ?
#
loop_
_entity_poly.entity_id
_entity_poly.type
_entity_poly.pdbx_seq_one_letter_code
_entity_poly.pdbx_strand_id
1 'polypeptide(L)'
;AAAAGLAEVVDGGVDAAIDRHRRDATAMRAVWARLGLRSIPVQPEAAADTLSNLWLPDGLDDSVRARIAAQGAVVAGGLLPELRGRSIRVGHMGWITGAPVTLRRVAAAVVHGLVDGGMAGDPEAALDAFDQAWLRG
;
A
#
# COMPACT_ATOMS: atom_id res chain seq x y z
N ALA A 1 11.84 -22.76 -9.41
CA ALA A 1 11.10 -21.57 -8.90
C ALA A 1 11.58 -20.29 -9.57
N ALA A 2 12.85 -19.87 -9.43
CA ALA A 2 13.36 -18.62 -10.02
C ALA A 2 13.20 -18.49 -11.55
N ALA A 3 13.45 -19.58 -12.30
CA ALA A 3 13.29 -19.59 -13.76
C ALA A 3 11.84 -19.34 -14.23
N ALA A 4 10.84 -19.80 -13.46
CA ALA A 4 9.44 -19.63 -13.80
C ALA A 4 8.97 -18.18 -13.60
N GLY A 5 9.38 -17.54 -12.49
CA GLY A 5 9.05 -16.14 -12.24
C GLY A 5 9.73 -15.18 -13.22
N LEU A 6 10.95 -15.50 -13.67
CA LEU A 6 11.60 -14.74 -14.73
C LEU A 6 10.87 -14.88 -16.07
N ALA A 7 10.47 -16.11 -16.44
CA ALA A 7 9.71 -16.36 -17.66
C ALA A 7 8.39 -15.58 -17.66
N GLU A 8 7.64 -15.59 -16.55
CA GLU A 8 6.38 -14.84 -16.43
C GLU A 8 6.54 -13.34 -16.73
N VAL A 9 7.62 -12.72 -16.21
CA VAL A 9 7.89 -11.29 -16.44
C VAL A 9 8.37 -11.04 -17.87
N VAL A 10 9.25 -11.87 -18.39
CA VAL A 10 9.83 -11.69 -19.74
C VAL A 10 8.78 -11.96 -20.82
N ASP A 11 8.03 -13.04 -20.70
CA ASP A 11 6.98 -13.44 -21.65
C ASP A 11 5.81 -12.46 -21.62
N GLY A 12 5.47 -11.92 -20.44
CA GLY A 12 4.45 -10.90 -20.26
C GLY A 12 4.89 -9.46 -20.61
N GLY A 13 6.18 -9.26 -20.89
CA GLY A 13 6.78 -7.96 -21.19
C GLY A 13 7.12 -7.13 -19.93
N VAL A 14 8.37 -6.65 -19.87
CA VAL A 14 8.89 -5.86 -18.74
C VAL A 14 8.14 -4.52 -18.60
N ASP A 15 7.91 -3.81 -19.70
CA ASP A 15 7.21 -2.52 -19.66
C ASP A 15 5.77 -2.69 -19.15
N ALA A 16 5.08 -3.73 -19.63
CA ALA A 16 3.75 -4.07 -19.13
C ALA A 16 3.77 -4.40 -17.62
N ALA A 17 4.82 -5.08 -17.14
CA ALA A 17 4.97 -5.32 -15.71
C ALA A 17 5.15 -4.00 -14.94
N ILE A 18 5.99 -3.09 -15.41
CA ILE A 18 6.20 -1.77 -14.79
C ILE A 18 4.90 -0.96 -14.76
N ASP A 19 4.14 -0.93 -15.86
CA ASP A 19 2.90 -0.18 -15.94
C ASP A 19 1.81 -0.71 -15.01
N ARG A 20 1.74 -2.04 -14.81
CA ARG A 20 0.86 -2.63 -13.79
C ARG A 20 1.22 -2.12 -12.39
N HIS A 21 2.51 -2.10 -12.03
CA HIS A 21 2.96 -1.57 -10.73
C HIS A 21 2.61 -0.09 -10.56
N ARG A 22 2.83 0.74 -11.59
CA ARG A 22 2.47 2.17 -11.58
C ARG A 22 0.98 2.40 -11.34
N ARG A 23 0.14 1.61 -12.01
CA ARG A 23 -1.32 1.67 -11.82
C ARG A 23 -1.71 1.30 -10.40
N ASP A 24 -1.14 0.21 -9.87
CA ASP A 24 -1.50 -0.34 -8.55
C ASP A 24 -1.06 0.62 -7.45
N ALA A 25 0.15 1.15 -7.57
CA ALA A 25 0.68 2.14 -6.66
C ALA A 25 -0.15 3.44 -6.69
N THR A 26 -0.66 3.84 -7.85
CA THR A 26 -1.56 5.00 -7.97
C THR A 26 -2.87 4.78 -7.22
N ALA A 27 -3.48 3.60 -7.37
CA ALA A 27 -4.69 3.24 -6.62
C ALA A 27 -4.44 3.20 -5.11
N MET A 28 -3.33 2.59 -4.67
CA MET A 28 -2.95 2.55 -3.26
C MET A 28 -2.70 3.96 -2.69
N ARG A 29 -1.98 4.82 -3.42
CA ARG A 29 -1.75 6.21 -3.00
C ARG A 29 -3.05 7.02 -2.86
N ALA A 30 -4.06 6.75 -3.69
CA ALA A 30 -5.37 7.40 -3.56
C ALA A 30 -6.08 7.06 -2.24
N VAL A 31 -5.97 5.80 -1.76
CA VAL A 31 -6.48 5.39 -0.44
C VAL A 31 -5.83 6.20 0.67
N TRP A 32 -4.50 6.25 0.65
CA TRP A 32 -3.73 6.93 1.70
C TRP A 32 -4.01 8.42 1.73
N ALA A 33 -4.08 9.05 0.56
CA ALA A 33 -4.44 10.46 0.42
C ALA A 33 -5.86 10.73 0.95
N ARG A 34 -6.82 9.85 0.67
CA ARG A 34 -8.20 10.00 1.13
C ARG A 34 -8.35 9.89 2.65
N LEU A 35 -7.48 9.12 3.30
CA LEU A 35 -7.35 9.03 4.77
C LEU A 35 -6.51 10.17 5.36
N GLY A 36 -5.87 11.02 4.55
CA GLY A 36 -4.96 12.05 5.04
C GLY A 36 -3.62 11.52 5.56
N LEU A 37 -3.25 10.28 5.21
CA LEU A 37 -1.94 9.73 5.56
C LEU A 37 -0.85 10.41 4.75
N ARG A 38 0.25 10.76 5.42
CA ARG A 38 1.41 11.39 4.77
C ARG A 38 2.40 10.34 4.31
N SER A 39 2.81 10.44 3.05
CA SER A 39 3.92 9.67 2.50
C SER A 39 5.26 10.17 3.05
N ILE A 40 6.23 9.29 3.22
CA ILE A 40 7.61 9.67 3.58
C ILE A 40 8.35 10.30 2.40
N PRO A 41 8.34 9.72 1.18
CA PRO A 41 8.76 10.44 -0.02
C PRO A 41 7.91 11.71 -0.21
N VAL A 42 8.56 12.87 -0.18
CA VAL A 42 7.90 14.19 -0.31
C VAL A 42 7.68 14.59 -1.76
N GLN A 43 8.47 14.03 -2.68
CA GLN A 43 8.33 14.22 -4.12
C GLN A 43 7.62 13.02 -4.74
N PRO A 44 6.55 13.22 -5.53
CA PRO A 44 5.82 12.13 -6.19
C PRO A 44 6.72 11.24 -7.06
N GLU A 45 7.70 11.82 -7.73
CA GLU A 45 8.63 11.11 -8.64
C GLU A 45 9.61 10.20 -7.90
N ALA A 46 9.82 10.46 -6.60
CA ALA A 46 10.64 9.63 -5.73
C ALA A 46 9.83 8.53 -5.02
N ALA A 47 8.50 8.52 -5.15
CA ALA A 47 7.66 7.49 -4.54
C ALA A 47 7.78 6.17 -5.31
N ALA A 48 8.03 5.08 -4.59
CA ALA A 48 8.13 3.76 -5.19
C ALA A 48 6.76 3.27 -5.67
N ASP A 49 6.76 2.52 -6.78
CA ASP A 49 5.57 1.83 -7.30
C ASP A 49 5.41 0.41 -6.75
N THR A 50 6.30 -0.01 -5.84
CA THR A 50 6.33 -1.37 -5.27
C THR A 50 5.92 -1.43 -3.80
N LEU A 51 5.94 -0.28 -3.10
CA LEU A 51 5.43 -0.14 -1.75
C LEU A 51 5.08 1.32 -1.43
N SER A 52 4.19 1.53 -0.45
CA SER A 52 3.91 2.83 0.15
C SER A 52 4.56 2.93 1.53
N ASN A 53 5.33 3.98 1.78
CA ASN A 53 5.95 4.26 3.07
C ASN A 53 5.22 5.43 3.73
N LEU A 54 4.51 5.16 4.82
CA LEU A 54 3.50 6.05 5.39
C LEU A 54 3.85 6.41 6.82
N TRP A 55 3.74 7.69 7.16
CA TRP A 55 3.73 8.14 8.54
C TRP A 55 2.47 7.65 9.24
N LEU A 56 2.64 7.17 10.47
CA LEU A 56 1.52 6.97 11.38
C LEU A 56 1.02 8.33 11.89
N PRO A 57 -0.30 8.52 12.01
CA PRO A 57 -0.87 9.70 12.67
C PRO A 57 -0.41 9.85 14.12
N ASP A 58 -0.51 11.06 14.65
CA ASP A 58 -0.22 11.30 16.06
C ASP A 58 -1.12 10.44 16.96
N GLY A 59 -0.54 9.83 17.99
CA GLY A 59 -1.24 8.89 18.89
C GLY A 59 -1.25 7.43 18.43
N LEU A 60 -0.75 7.14 17.23
CA LEU A 60 -0.50 5.77 16.76
C LEU A 60 0.99 5.46 16.71
N ASP A 61 1.32 4.21 17.00
CA ASP A 61 2.67 3.67 16.87
C ASP A 61 2.66 2.32 16.14
N ASP A 62 3.84 1.71 16.00
CA ASP A 62 4.04 0.47 15.26
C ASP A 62 3.23 -0.74 15.80
N SER A 63 2.63 -0.64 17.00
CA SER A 63 1.71 -1.65 17.53
C SER A 63 0.46 -1.82 16.65
N VAL A 64 0.10 -0.81 15.84
CA VAL A 64 -1.03 -0.88 14.91
C VAL A 64 -0.86 -2.00 13.87
N ARG A 65 0.37 -2.43 13.59
CA ARG A 65 0.64 -3.55 12.66
C ARG A 65 -0.02 -4.86 13.11
N ALA A 66 -0.17 -5.08 14.42
CA ALA A 66 -0.88 -6.25 14.95
C ALA A 66 -2.38 -6.18 14.64
N ARG A 67 -2.98 -4.99 14.65
CA ARG A 67 -4.38 -4.76 14.26
C ARG A 67 -4.58 -4.97 12.77
N ILE A 68 -3.67 -4.44 11.94
CA ILE A 68 -3.68 -4.68 10.49
C ILE A 68 -3.55 -6.19 10.18
N ALA A 69 -2.70 -6.91 10.92
CA ALA A 69 -2.57 -8.36 10.81
C ALA A 69 -3.86 -9.10 11.17
N ALA A 70 -4.57 -8.66 12.22
CA ALA A 70 -5.88 -9.20 12.57
C ALA A 70 -6.94 -8.96 11.48
N GLN A 71 -6.78 -7.90 10.68
CA GLN A 71 -7.60 -7.61 9.50
C GLN A 71 -7.16 -8.36 8.23
N GLY A 72 -6.12 -9.19 8.30
CA GLY A 72 -5.71 -10.10 7.23
C GLY A 72 -4.56 -9.62 6.34
N ALA A 73 -3.84 -8.55 6.71
CA ALA A 73 -2.64 -8.11 5.99
C ALA A 73 -1.43 -7.95 6.92
N VAL A 74 -0.25 -8.34 6.45
CA VAL A 74 1.01 -8.08 7.16
C VAL A 74 1.72 -6.90 6.51
N VAL A 75 2.06 -5.91 7.33
CA VAL A 75 2.85 -4.74 6.89
C VAL A 75 4.18 -4.69 7.67
N ALA A 76 5.18 -4.06 7.06
CA ALA A 76 6.47 -3.90 7.70
C ALA A 76 6.55 -2.55 8.45
N GLY A 77 7.34 -2.48 9.50
CA GLY A 77 7.64 -1.21 10.18
C GLY A 77 8.66 -0.36 9.42
N GLY A 78 8.86 0.87 9.89
CA GLY A 78 9.93 1.77 9.44
C GLY A 78 11.32 1.18 9.61
N LEU A 79 12.19 1.39 8.61
CA LEU A 79 13.57 0.85 8.60
C LEU A 79 14.61 1.81 9.17
N LEU A 80 14.43 3.12 8.96
CA LEU A 80 15.38 4.11 9.43
C LEU A 80 15.24 4.28 10.96
N PRO A 81 16.35 4.38 11.72
CA PRO A 81 16.30 4.54 13.17
C PRO A 81 15.38 5.69 13.62
N GLU A 82 15.37 6.79 12.88
CA GLU A 82 14.59 8.01 13.16
C GLU A 82 13.09 7.83 12.90
N LEU A 83 12.72 6.81 12.12
CA LEU A 83 11.35 6.49 11.72
C LEU A 83 10.77 5.30 12.50
N ARG A 84 11.59 4.59 13.27
CA ARG A 84 11.17 3.41 14.04
C ARG A 84 10.02 3.78 14.97
N GLY A 85 8.95 2.98 14.94
CA GLY A 85 7.76 3.24 15.75
C GLY A 85 6.76 4.22 15.14
N ARG A 86 7.14 4.97 14.10
CA ARG A 86 6.38 6.12 13.57
C ARG A 86 5.95 5.98 12.12
N SER A 87 6.38 4.91 11.44
CA SER A 87 5.99 4.64 10.06
C SER A 87 5.78 3.17 9.78
N ILE A 88 4.96 2.90 8.76
CA ILE A 88 4.69 1.57 8.22
C ILE A 88 4.96 1.55 6.72
N ARG A 89 5.27 0.37 6.20
CA ARG A 89 5.49 0.09 4.78
C ARG A 89 4.51 -0.96 4.31
N VAL A 90 3.67 -0.57 3.36
CA VAL A 90 2.65 -1.41 2.73
C VAL A 90 3.17 -1.85 1.38
N GLY A 91 3.53 -3.13 1.23
CA GLY A 91 4.03 -3.68 -0.03
C GLY A 91 2.90 -3.98 -1.01
N HIS A 92 3.14 -3.70 -2.29
CA HIS A 92 2.21 -3.94 -3.39
C HIS A 92 2.94 -4.38 -4.68
N MET A 93 3.95 -5.23 -4.50
CA MET A 93 4.83 -5.73 -5.56
C MET A 93 4.67 -7.24 -5.84
N GLY A 94 5.04 -7.65 -7.04
CA GLY A 94 5.12 -9.06 -7.43
C GLY A 94 3.79 -9.60 -7.93
N TRP A 95 3.41 -10.80 -7.50
CA TRP A 95 2.22 -11.49 -8.03
C TRP A 95 0.91 -10.76 -7.74
N ILE A 96 0.84 -9.97 -6.67
CA ILE A 96 -0.36 -9.19 -6.32
C ILE A 96 -0.63 -8.06 -7.33
N THR A 97 0.39 -7.67 -8.11
CA THR A 97 0.30 -6.58 -9.08
C THR A 97 -0.56 -7.01 -10.27
N GLY A 98 -1.59 -6.23 -10.59
CA GLY A 98 -2.63 -6.58 -11.56
C GLY A 98 -3.78 -7.42 -11.00
N ALA A 99 -3.78 -7.71 -9.70
CA ALA A 99 -4.87 -8.39 -9.01
C ALA A 99 -5.65 -7.40 -8.10
N PRO A 100 -6.48 -6.50 -8.67
CA PRO A 100 -7.04 -5.37 -7.95
C PRO A 100 -7.93 -5.75 -6.77
N VAL A 101 -8.66 -6.86 -6.87
CA VAL A 101 -9.49 -7.36 -5.76
C VAL A 101 -8.62 -7.73 -4.56
N THR A 102 -7.49 -8.39 -4.79
CA THR A 102 -6.54 -8.77 -3.73
C THR A 102 -5.84 -7.53 -3.17
N LEU A 103 -5.43 -6.60 -4.04
CA LEU A 103 -4.80 -5.36 -3.60
C LEU A 103 -5.75 -4.48 -2.77
N ARG A 104 -7.01 -4.36 -3.20
CA ARG A 104 -8.06 -3.66 -2.44
C ARG A 104 -8.31 -4.29 -1.07
N ARG A 105 -8.22 -5.63 -0.94
CA ARG A 105 -8.30 -6.31 0.37
C ARG A 105 -7.13 -5.93 1.28
N VAL A 106 -5.92 -5.81 0.74
CA VAL A 106 -4.77 -5.31 1.51
C VAL A 106 -5.00 -3.87 1.95
N ALA A 107 -5.49 -3.00 1.05
CA ALA A 107 -5.85 -1.63 1.42
C ALA A 107 -6.90 -1.61 2.54
N ALA A 108 -7.97 -2.40 2.42
CA ALA A 108 -9.02 -2.53 3.42
C ALA A 108 -8.47 -2.98 4.78
N ALA A 109 -7.60 -4.00 4.81
CA ALA A 109 -6.99 -4.46 6.05
C ALA A 109 -6.16 -3.36 6.74
N VAL A 110 -5.41 -2.56 5.96
CA VAL A 110 -4.66 -1.42 6.49
C VAL A 110 -5.59 -0.33 7.00
N VAL A 111 -6.61 0.05 6.22
CA VAL A 111 -7.60 1.08 6.60
C VAL A 111 -8.31 0.70 7.89
N HIS A 112 -8.88 -0.51 7.96
CA HIS A 112 -9.57 -0.97 9.16
C HIS A 112 -8.62 -1.12 10.35
N GLY A 113 -7.40 -1.63 10.14
CA GLY A 113 -6.42 -1.74 11.22
C GLY A 113 -6.01 -0.40 11.82
N LEU A 114 -5.91 0.66 10.99
CA LEU A 114 -5.65 2.03 11.44
C LEU A 114 -6.84 2.62 12.19
N VAL A 115 -8.06 2.45 11.66
CA VAL A 115 -9.30 2.95 12.30
C VAL A 115 -9.56 2.26 13.63
N ASP A 116 -9.38 0.93 13.71
CA ASP A 116 -9.44 0.16 14.96
C ASP A 116 -8.38 0.62 15.96
N GLY A 117 -7.25 1.13 15.47
CA GLY A 117 -6.19 1.75 16.26
C GLY A 117 -6.54 3.13 16.82
N GLY A 118 -7.66 3.72 16.40
CA GLY A 118 -8.10 5.06 16.83
C GLY A 118 -7.87 6.17 15.81
N MET A 119 -7.45 5.86 14.58
CA MET A 119 -7.41 6.86 13.50
C MET A 119 -8.83 7.28 13.11
N ALA A 120 -9.09 8.59 13.08
CA ALA A 120 -10.31 9.10 12.47
C ALA A 120 -10.23 8.97 10.94
N GLY A 121 -11.29 8.45 10.33
CA GLY A 121 -11.36 8.28 8.88
C GLY A 121 -12.65 7.60 8.46
N ASP A 122 -12.92 7.66 7.15
CA ASP A 122 -14.04 6.97 6.52
C ASP A 122 -13.48 5.82 5.68
N PRO A 123 -13.57 4.56 6.18
CA PRO A 123 -13.05 3.41 5.46
C PRO A 123 -13.64 3.22 4.06
N GLU A 124 -14.95 3.41 3.92
CA GLU A 124 -15.64 3.22 2.65
C GLU A 124 -15.18 4.24 1.64
N ALA A 125 -15.14 5.52 2.01
CA ALA A 125 -14.67 6.55 1.10
C ALA A 125 -13.19 6.38 0.70
N ALA A 126 -12.36 5.84 1.60
CA ALA A 126 -10.97 5.51 1.28
C ALA A 126 -10.86 4.36 0.27
N LEU A 127 -11.70 3.34 0.39
CA LEU A 127 -11.75 2.21 -0.54
C LEU A 127 -12.40 2.58 -1.88
N ASP A 128 -13.38 3.48 -1.88
CA ASP A 128 -13.91 4.05 -3.13
C ASP A 128 -12.82 4.82 -3.88
N ALA A 129 -11.92 5.53 -3.17
CA ALA A 129 -10.80 6.22 -3.81
C ALA A 129 -9.84 5.23 -4.50
N PHE A 130 -9.66 4.02 -3.95
CA PHE A 130 -8.94 2.93 -4.63
C PHE A 130 -9.62 2.58 -5.95
N ASP A 131 -10.91 2.27 -5.89
CA ASP A 131 -11.67 1.76 -7.04
C ASP A 131 -11.69 2.79 -8.18
N GLN A 132 -11.93 4.06 -7.84
CA GLN A 132 -11.93 5.16 -8.80
C GLN A 132 -10.55 5.40 -9.43
N ALA A 133 -9.48 5.30 -8.65
CA ALA A 133 -8.12 5.47 -9.17
C ALA A 133 -7.70 4.28 -10.06
N TRP A 134 -8.04 3.07 -9.68
CA TRP A 134 -7.72 1.86 -10.44
C TRP A 134 -8.46 1.80 -11.78
N LEU A 135 -9.76 2.15 -11.80
CA LEU A 135 -10.58 2.15 -13.03
C LEU A 135 -10.18 3.21 -14.06
N ARG A 136 -9.48 4.27 -13.64
CA ARG A 136 -9.06 5.38 -14.52
C ARG A 136 -7.68 5.19 -15.15
N GLY A 137 -6.85 4.30 -14.60
CA GLY A 137 -5.49 4.04 -15.08
C GLY A 137 -5.42 2.87 -16.04
#